data_AF-A0A662LSE4-F1
#
_entry.id   AF-A0A662LSE4-F1
#
_cell.length_a   1.000
_cell.length_b   1.000
_cell.length_c   1.000
_cell.angle_alpha   90.00
_cell.angle_beta   90.00
_cell.angle_gamma   90.00
#
_symmetry.space_group_name_H-M   'P 1'
#
loop_
_entity.id
_entity.type
_entity.pdbx_description
1 polymer ?
#
loop_
_entity_poly.entity_id
_entity_poly.type
_entity_poly.pdbx_seq_one_letter_code
_entity_poly.pdbx_strand_id
1 'polypeptide(L)'
;MEKGCDDKECLVCKQPIDFSKDLFVCLGTYDGDRTVDESYFHMTCWRTYFEEKARDKAMAVVNGMQERMQPIAEQMMGKLKKAIDERSEKGSTPMITV
;
A
#
# COMPACT_ATOMS: atom_id res chain seq x y z
N MET A 1 0.31 -33.46 -35.00
CA MET A 1 0.57 -32.87 -33.67
C MET A 1 0.16 -31.41 -33.74
N GLU A 2 -1.12 -31.11 -33.59
CA GLU A 2 -1.59 -29.73 -33.50
C GLU A 2 -1.84 -29.47 -32.02
N LYS A 3 -0.86 -28.86 -31.34
CA LYS A 3 -1.06 -28.39 -29.97
C LYS A 3 -1.93 -27.14 -30.06
N GLY A 4 -3.12 -27.21 -29.46
CA GLY A 4 -3.95 -26.04 -29.21
C GLY A 4 -3.09 -24.94 -28.57
N CYS A 5 -2.94 -23.84 -29.29
CA CYS A 5 -2.40 -22.63 -28.71
C CYS A 5 -3.56 -22.05 -27.90
N ASP A 6 -3.60 -22.33 -26.59
CA ASP A 6 -4.53 -21.64 -25.71
C ASP A 6 -4.23 -20.14 -25.84
N ASP A 7 -5.14 -19.40 -26.47
CA ASP A 7 -5.03 -17.95 -26.62
C ASP A 7 -4.98 -17.33 -25.21
N LYS A 8 -3.77 -16.99 -24.74
CA LYS A 8 -3.58 -16.35 -23.45
C LYS A 8 -3.83 -14.85 -23.63
N GLU A 9 -4.70 -14.30 -22.81
CA GLU A 9 -5.02 -12.89 -22.83
C GLU A 9 -4.24 -12.13 -21.76
N CYS A 10 -3.87 -10.90 -22.07
CA CYS A 10 -3.32 -10.00 -21.06
C CYS A 10 -4.39 -9.67 -20.02
N LEU A 11 -4.05 -9.88 -18.75
CA LEU A 11 -4.96 -9.64 -17.62
C LEU A 11 -5.45 -8.18 -17.54
N VAL A 12 -4.67 -7.22 -18.03
CA VAL A 12 -4.94 -5.78 -17.94
C VAL A 12 -5.75 -5.28 -19.15
N CYS A 13 -5.22 -5.42 -20.36
CA CYS A 13 -5.86 -4.85 -21.56
C CYS A 13 -6.86 -5.80 -22.24
N LYS A 14 -6.95 -7.06 -21.79
CA LYS A 14 -7.84 -8.10 -22.34
C LYS A 14 -7.61 -8.39 -23.82
N GLN A 15 -6.44 -8.04 -24.35
CA GLN A 15 -6.04 -8.39 -25.70
C GLN A 15 -5.24 -9.72 -25.68
N PRO A 16 -5.32 -10.53 -26.74
CA PRO A 16 -4.52 -11.75 -26.85
C PRO A 16 -3.02 -11.42 -26.88
N ILE A 17 -2.21 -12.34 -26.38
CA ILE A 17 -0.75 -12.26 -26.43
C ILE A 17 -0.26 -13.18 -27.55
N ASP A 18 0.40 -12.58 -28.55
CA ASP A 18 1.08 -13.36 -29.59
C ASP A 18 2.47 -13.76 -29.09
N PHE A 19 2.60 -15.01 -28.62
CA PHE A 19 3.87 -15.56 -28.11
C PHE A 19 5.04 -15.51 -29.11
N SER A 20 4.77 -15.31 -30.41
CA SER A 20 5.81 -15.21 -31.44
C SER A 20 6.28 -13.78 -31.69
N LYS A 21 5.49 -12.77 -31.30
CA LYS A 21 5.77 -11.34 -31.60
C LYS A 21 5.85 -10.45 -30.37
N ASP A 22 5.01 -10.72 -29.38
CA ASP A 22 4.86 -9.86 -28.22
C ASP A 22 5.93 -10.16 -27.18
N LEU A 23 6.48 -9.10 -26.58
CA LEU A 23 7.18 -9.21 -25.31
C LEU A 23 6.13 -9.31 -24.19
N PHE A 24 6.18 -10.40 -23.44
CA PHE A 24 5.20 -10.69 -22.41
C PHE A 24 5.84 -11.17 -21.11
N VAL A 25 5.04 -11.12 -20.04
CA VAL A 25 5.38 -11.65 -18.72
C VAL A 25 4.30 -12.66 -18.33
N CYS A 26 4.72 -13.81 -17.84
CA CYS A 26 3.85 -14.79 -17.17
C CYS A 26 4.18 -14.79 -15.68
N LEU A 27 3.16 -14.61 -14.85
CA LEU A 27 3.24 -14.77 -13.40
C LEU A 27 2.48 -16.02 -12.99
N GLY A 28 3.21 -17.01 -12.50
CA GLY A 28 2.64 -18.21 -11.92
C GLY A 28 2.57 -18.14 -10.39
N THR A 29 1.48 -18.64 -9.81
CA THR A 29 1.44 -18.97 -8.38
C THR A 29 1.82 -20.44 -8.22
N TYR A 30 2.80 -20.72 -7.36
CA TYR A 30 3.30 -22.08 -7.10
C TYR A 30 2.93 -22.49 -5.67
N ASP A 31 2.30 -23.66 -5.53
CA ASP A 31 1.86 -24.19 -4.22
C ASP A 31 2.92 -25.04 -3.51
N GLY A 32 4.06 -25.31 -4.16
CA GLY A 32 5.11 -26.20 -3.66
C GLY A 32 5.25 -27.49 -4.47
N ASP A 33 4.20 -27.90 -5.19
CA ASP A 33 4.18 -29.09 -6.04
C ASP A 33 3.94 -28.72 -7.51
N ARG A 34 3.03 -27.78 -7.79
CA ARG A 34 2.65 -27.36 -9.14
C ARG A 34 2.27 -25.88 -9.22
N THR A 35 2.27 -25.35 -10.45
CA THR A 35 1.67 -24.06 -10.73
C THR A 35 0.15 -24.19 -10.63
N VAL A 36 -0.47 -23.38 -9.78
CA VAL A 36 -1.92 -23.42 -9.53
C VAL A 36 -2.69 -22.36 -10.30
N ASP A 37 -2.03 -21.27 -10.65
CA ASP A 37 -2.61 -20.19 -11.42
C ASP A 37 -1.53 -19.49 -12.24
N GLU A 38 -1.90 -18.99 -13.41
CA GLU A 38 -1.01 -18.24 -14.29
C GLU A 38 -1.73 -17.02 -14.83
N SER A 39 -1.09 -15.86 -14.69
CA SER A 39 -1.54 -14.59 -15.24
C SER A 39 -0.55 -14.10 -16.29
N TYR A 40 -1.06 -13.72 -17.45
CA TYR A 40 -0.26 -13.26 -18.58
C TYR A 40 -0.42 -11.75 -18.79
N PHE A 41 0.64 -11.10 -19.23
CA PHE A 41 0.69 -9.66 -19.43
C PHE A 41 1.52 -9.29 -20.65
N HIS A 42 1.05 -8.36 -21.49
CA HIS A 42 1.97 -7.59 -22.32
C HIS A 42 2.97 -6.86 -21.42
N MET A 43 4.23 -6.77 -21.82
CA MET A 43 5.29 -6.22 -20.97
C MET A 43 4.99 -4.79 -20.47
N THR A 44 4.36 -3.96 -21.30
CA THR A 44 3.94 -2.60 -20.92
C THR A 44 2.83 -2.61 -19.86
N CYS A 45 1.85 -3.51 -20.03
CA CYS A 45 0.76 -3.70 -19.09
C CYS A 45 1.26 -4.25 -17.75
N TRP A 46 2.23 -5.17 -17.78
CA TRP A 46 2.89 -5.69 -16.59
C TRP A 46 3.53 -4.57 -15.77
N ARG A 47 4.31 -3.70 -16.42
CA ARG A 47 4.99 -2.59 -15.74
C ARG A 47 4.00 -1.71 -14.99
N THR A 48 2.94 -1.26 -15.65
CA THR A 48 1.91 -0.43 -15.03
C THR A 48 1.25 -1.16 -13.86
N TYR A 49 0.82 -2.41 -14.07
CA TYR A 49 0.20 -3.22 -13.03
C TYR A 49 1.12 -3.38 -11.80
N PHE A 50 2.40 -3.67 -12.02
CA PHE A 50 3.38 -3.83 -10.95
C PHE A 50 3.60 -2.52 -10.18
N GLU A 51 3.79 -1.40 -10.88
CA GLU A 51 3.97 -0.09 -10.27
C GLU A 51 2.76 0.31 -9.40
N GLU A 52 1.54 0.04 -9.87
CA GLU A 52 0.32 0.27 -9.10
C GLU A 52 0.25 -0.61 -7.84
N LYS A 53 0.50 -1.92 -7.97
CA LYS A 53 0.49 -2.83 -6.80
C LYS A 53 1.58 -2.49 -5.79
N ALA A 54 2.76 -2.10 -6.25
CA ALA A 54 3.84 -1.65 -5.39
C ALA A 54 3.45 -0.37 -4.62
N ARG A 55 2.82 0.60 -5.30
CA ARG A 55 2.31 1.83 -4.68
C ARG A 55 1.23 1.53 -3.65
N ASP A 56 0.26 0.69 -3.97
CA ASP A 56 -0.81 0.31 -3.05
C ASP A 56 -0.25 -0.36 -1.79
N LYS A 57 0.76 -1.24 -1.95
CA LYS A 57 1.43 -1.87 -0.82
C LYS A 57 2.19 -0.85 0.03
N ALA A 58 2.86 0.11 -0.59
CA ALA A 58 3.56 1.18 0.13
C ALA A 58 2.58 2.06 0.92
N MET A 59 1.45 2.45 0.33
CA MET A 59 0.41 3.21 1.02
C MET A 59 -0.19 2.44 2.20
N ALA A 60 -0.45 1.14 2.05
CA ALA A 60 -0.94 0.31 3.13
C ALA A 60 0.03 0.27 4.33
N VAL A 61 1.33 0.22 4.08
CA VAL A 61 2.36 0.29 5.15
C VAL A 61 2.31 1.64 5.86
N VAL A 62 2.26 2.75 5.10
CA VAL A 62 2.19 4.10 5.66
C VAL A 62 0.93 4.30 6.49
N ASN A 63 -0.24 3.92 5.97
CA ASN A 63 -1.51 4.02 6.70
C ASN A 63 -1.47 3.19 7.99
N GLY A 64 -0.95 1.96 7.94
CA GLY A 64 -0.79 1.15 9.14
C GLY A 64 0.21 1.73 10.14
N MET A 65 1.21 2.52 9.71
CA MET A 65 2.06 3.29 10.63
C MET A 65 1.32 4.47 11.23
N GLN A 66 0.54 5.21 10.43
CA GLN A 66 -0.25 6.35 10.90
C GLN A 66 -1.28 5.92 11.95
N GLU A 67 -2.02 4.83 11.70
CA GLU A 67 -2.99 4.27 12.65
C GLU A 67 -2.35 3.91 14.00
N ARG A 68 -1.09 3.42 13.98
CA ARG A 68 -0.34 3.11 15.21
C ARG A 68 0.21 4.35 15.91
N MET A 69 0.59 5.39 15.15
CA MET A 69 1.17 6.62 15.70
C MET A 69 0.13 7.63 16.19
N GLN A 70 -1.07 7.64 15.58
CA GLN A 70 -2.14 8.57 15.95
C GLN A 70 -2.49 8.56 17.45
N PRO A 71 -2.74 7.41 18.12
CA PRO A 71 -3.07 7.42 19.55
C PRO A 71 -1.91 7.91 20.42
N ILE A 72 -0.66 7.67 19.98
CA ILE A 72 0.54 8.15 20.68
C ILE A 72 0.61 9.68 20.57
N ALA A 73 0.39 10.22 19.38
CA ALA A 73 0.36 11.67 19.15
C ALA A 73 -0.75 12.34 19.97
N GLU A 74 -1.95 11.77 20.00
CA GLU A 74 -3.07 12.25 20.83
C GLU A 74 -2.73 12.23 22.32
N GLN A 75 -2.09 11.16 22.81
CA GLN A 75 -1.65 11.07 24.20
C GLN A 75 -0.60 12.13 24.54
N MET A 76 0.37 12.38 23.66
CA MET A 76 1.40 13.41 23.86
C MET A 76 0.78 14.82 23.86
N MET A 77 -0.13 15.10 22.92
CA MET A 77 -0.86 16.37 22.85
C MET A 77 -1.71 16.60 24.11
N GLY A 78 -2.37 15.56 24.64
CA GLY A 78 -3.10 15.63 25.90
C GLY A 78 -2.22 15.99 27.10
N LYS A 79 -1.03 15.36 27.20
CA LYS A 79 -0.04 15.70 28.24
C LYS A 79 0.48 17.13 28.09
N LEU A 80 0.75 17.56 26.86
CA LEU A 80 1.23 18.91 26.57
C LEU A 80 0.19 19.97 26.97
N LYS A 81 -1.09 19.74 26.61
CA LYS A 81 -2.20 20.60 26.98
C LYS A 81 -2.33 20.74 28.50
N LYS A 82 -2.30 19.61 29.23
CA LYS A 82 -2.36 19.61 30.70
C LYS A 82 -1.21 20.43 31.32
N ALA A 83 0.01 20.29 30.80
CA ALA A 83 1.16 21.04 31.27
C ALA A 83 1.04 22.55 31.00
N ILE A 84 0.43 22.95 29.88
CA ILE A 84 0.15 24.35 29.56
C ILE A 84 -0.91 24.92 30.51
N ASP A 85 -2.01 24.20 30.72
CA ASP A 85 -3.11 24.61 31.59
C ASP A 85 -2.63 24.78 33.06
N GLU A 86 -1.87 23.81 33.58
CA GLU A 86 -1.27 23.88 34.93
C GLU A 86 -0.30 25.06 35.09
N ARG A 87 0.41 25.46 34.01
CA ARG A 87 1.31 26.62 34.02
C ARG A 87 0.55 27.95 33.96
N SER A 88 -0.58 27.98 33.25
CA SER A 88 -1.51 29.12 33.23
C SER A 88 -2.12 29.38 34.61
N GLU A 89 -2.54 28.31 35.31
CA GLU A 89 -3.12 28.43 36.66
C GLU A 89 -2.09 28.91 37.71
N LYS A 90 -0.85 28.42 37.65
CA LYS A 90 0.23 28.85 38.56
C LYS A 90 0.79 30.25 38.28
N GLY A 91 0.52 30.83 37.11
CA GLY A 91 0.88 32.21 36.77
C GLY A 91 -0.06 33.28 37.33
N SER A 92 -1.19 32.88 37.93
CA SER A 92 -2.17 33.78 38.54
C SER A 92 -1.92 33.91 40.04
N THR A 93 -0.94 34.74 40.44
CA THR A 93 -0.80 35.17 41.84
C THR A 93 -1.95 36.10 42.22
N PRO A 94 -2.61 35.93 43.38
CA PRO A 94 -3.64 36.84 43.84
C PRO A 94 -3.03 38.22 44.15
N MET A 95 -3.68 39.28 43.68
CA MET A 95 -3.34 40.65 44.08
C MET A 95 -3.48 40.76 45.61
N ILE A 96 -2.35 40.94 46.29
CA ILE A 96 -2.32 41.33 47.70
C ILE A 96 -2.76 42.79 47.75
N THR A 97 -3.99 43.05 48.19
CA THR A 97 -4.46 44.39 48.53
C THR A 97 -3.82 44.80 49.85
N VAL A 98 -3.03 45.89 49.81
CA VAL A 98 -2.44 46.57 50.98
C VAL A 98 -3.44 47.58 51.52
#